data_AF-A0A936IAN9-F1
#
_entry.id   AF-A0A936IAN9-F1
#
_cell.length_a   1.000
_cell.length_b   1.000
_cell.length_c   1.000
_cell.angle_alpha   90.00
_cell.angle_beta   90.00
_cell.angle_gamma   90.00
#
_symmetry.space_group_name_H-M   'P 1'
#
loop_
_entity.id
_entity.type
_entity.pdbx_description
1 polymer ?
#
loop_
_entity_poly.entity_id
_entity_poly.type
_entity_poly.pdbx_seq_one_letter_code
_entity_poly.pdbx_strand_id
1 'polypeptide(L)'
;MGMLSEFKNFAMKGNIVDLAVAVIIGGAFGKIVSSFVGDVVMPCVNPLIPGGDWKTIEVGPGVKLGSFLGTVVDFVIIAFVIFMAIKALDKMKKAEPAPAPAGPTEDQKLLMEIRDALKK
;
A
#
# COMPACT_ATOMS: atom_id res chain seq x y z
N MET A 1 37.27 -11.32 11.14
CA MET A 1 36.33 -10.57 10.27
C MET A 1 35.74 -9.46 11.12
N GLY A 2 35.71 -8.22 10.64
CA GLY A 2 35.21 -7.09 11.41
C GLY A 2 33.68 -7.01 11.35
N MET A 3 33.06 -6.41 12.37
CA MET A 3 31.60 -6.20 12.48
C MET A 3 30.97 -5.59 11.20
N LEU A 4 31.70 -4.74 10.47
CA LEU A 4 31.29 -4.18 9.17
C LEU A 4 31.11 -5.24 8.06
N SER A 5 31.96 -6.26 8.03
CA SER A 5 31.83 -7.36 7.07
C SER A 5 30.68 -8.29 7.41
N GLU A 6 30.43 -8.51 8.70
CA GLU A 6 29.29 -9.31 9.19
C GLU A 6 27.96 -8.58 8.95
N PHE A 7 27.92 -7.26 9.18
CA PHE A 7 26.77 -6.43 8.89
C PHE A 7 26.46 -6.39 7.38
N LYS A 8 27.48 -6.23 6.52
CA LYS A 8 27.29 -6.29 5.07
C LYS A 8 26.73 -7.65 4.64
N ASN A 9 27.28 -8.75 5.15
CA ASN A 9 26.78 -10.10 4.84
C ASN A 9 25.37 -10.35 5.36
N PHE A 10 25.01 -9.77 6.50
CA PHE A 10 23.64 -9.80 7.02
C PHE A 10 22.69 -8.98 6.15
N ALA A 11 23.05 -7.72 5.85
CA ALA A 11 22.23 -6.81 5.06
C ALA A 11 22.05 -7.28 3.62
N MET A 12 23.05 -7.94 3.02
CA MET A 12 22.97 -8.49 1.66
C MET A 12 22.20 -9.82 1.58
N LYS A 13 21.61 -10.32 2.68
CA LYS A 13 20.61 -11.38 2.59
C LYS A 13 19.43 -10.84 1.80
N GLY A 14 19.19 -11.37 0.59
CA GLY A 14 18.18 -10.84 -0.35
C GLY A 14 16.81 -10.58 0.29
N ASN A 15 16.34 -11.49 1.17
CA ASN A 15 15.07 -11.33 1.89
C ASN A 15 14.98 -10.07 2.76
N ILE A 16 16.10 -9.54 3.27
CA ILE A 16 16.13 -8.34 4.11
C ILE A 16 16.12 -7.07 3.26
N VAL A 17 16.84 -7.07 2.14
CA VAL A 17 16.87 -5.93 1.21
C VAL A 17 15.49 -5.73 0.59
N ASP A 18 14.86 -6.80 0.09
CA ASP A 18 13.55 -6.74 -0.54
C ASP A 18 12.47 -6.30 0.46
N LEU A 19 12.54 -6.79 1.70
CA LEU A 19 11.67 -6.35 2.78
C LEU A 19 11.86 -4.87 3.11
N ALA A 20 13.11 -4.40 3.21
CA ALA A 20 13.41 -2.99 3.50
C ALA A 20 12.87 -2.07 2.39
N VAL A 21 13.07 -2.45 1.13
CA VAL A 21 12.55 -1.72 -0.03
C VAL A 21 11.02 -1.68 0.00
N ALA A 22 10.36 -2.81 0.27
CA ALA A 22 8.89 -2.87 0.36
C ALA A 22 8.33 -1.96 1.45
N VAL A 23 8.96 -1.93 2.64
CA VAL A 23 8.53 -1.07 3.75
C VAL A 23 8.74 0.42 3.42
N ILE A 24 9.89 0.78 2.83
CA ILE A 24 10.18 2.17 2.47
C ILE A 24 9.21 2.68 1.39
N ILE A 25 8.99 1.88 0.34
CA ILE A 25 8.06 2.20 -0.74
C ILE A 25 6.63 2.28 -0.19
N GLY A 26 6.21 1.32 0.64
CA GLY A 26 4.87 1.33 1.26
C GLY A 26 4.65 2.58 2.11
N GLY A 27 5.64 2.96 2.93
CA GLY A 27 5.59 4.18 3.74
C GLY A 27 5.55 5.46 2.89
N ALA A 28 6.33 5.53 1.82
CA ALA A 28 6.33 6.67 0.90
C ALA A 28 5.01 6.77 0.11
N PHE A 29 4.49 5.65 -0.40
CA PHE A 29 3.23 5.59 -1.11
C PHE A 29 2.05 6.03 -0.23
N GLY A 30 2.04 5.64 1.05
CA GLY A 30 1.05 6.11 2.01
C GLY A 30 0.98 7.64 2.10
N LYS A 31 2.12 8.34 2.06
CA LYS A 31 2.15 9.82 2.06
C LYS A 31 1.53 10.43 0.80
N ILE A 32 1.78 9.82 -0.37
CA ILE A 32 1.20 10.25 -1.64
C ILE A 32 -0.32 10.16 -1.57
N VAL A 33 -0.83 9.03 -1.07
CA VAL A 33 -2.28 8.83 -0.91
C VAL A 33 -2.87 9.83 0.09
N SER A 34 -2.24 10.02 1.25
CA SER A 34 -2.72 10.99 2.25
C SER A 34 -2.76 12.42 1.71
N SER A 35 -1.75 12.84 0.92
CA SER A 35 -1.74 14.17 0.27
C SER A 35 -2.82 14.27 -0.80
N PHE A 36 -3.01 13.26 -1.65
CA PHE A 36 -4.10 13.30 -2.64
C PHE A 36 -5.48 13.43 -1.96
N VAL A 37 -5.70 12.72 -0.86
CA VAL A 37 -6.98 12.78 -0.17
C VAL A 37 -7.14 14.09 0.59
N GLY A 38 -6.12 14.52 1.34
CA GLY A 38 -6.16 15.76 2.12
C GLY A 38 -6.18 17.02 1.26
N ASP A 39 -5.42 17.06 0.18
CA ASP A 39 -5.18 18.28 -0.61
C ASP A 39 -6.05 18.37 -1.86
N VAL A 40 -6.60 17.25 -2.36
CA VAL A 40 -7.44 17.23 -3.57
C VAL A 40 -8.87 16.80 -3.26
N VAL A 41 -9.06 15.68 -2.56
CA VAL A 41 -10.41 15.12 -2.33
C VAL A 41 -11.17 15.91 -1.26
N MET A 42 -10.55 16.18 -0.12
CA MET A 42 -11.19 16.88 1.00
C MET A 42 -11.69 18.29 0.62
N PRO A 43 -10.94 19.14 -0.12
CA PRO A 43 -11.46 20.42 -0.58
C PRO A 43 -12.67 20.31 -1.51
N CYS A 44 -12.81 19.21 -2.27
CA CYS A 44 -13.99 18.97 -3.11
C CYS A 44 -15.19 18.44 -2.31
N VAL A 45 -14.96 17.68 -1.24
CA VAL A 45 -16.02 17.09 -0.40
C VAL A 45 -16.51 18.07 0.68
N ASN A 46 -15.63 18.92 1.20
CA ASN A 46 -15.94 19.86 2.29
C ASN A 46 -17.11 20.82 1.99
N PRO A 47 -17.30 21.34 0.75
CA PRO A 47 -18.47 22.15 0.40
C PRO A 47 -19.80 21.38 0.33
N LEU A 48 -19.75 20.04 0.18
CA LEU A 48 -20.92 19.17 0.09
C LEU A 48 -21.43 18.70 1.47
N ILE A 49 -20.60 18.83 2.51
CA ILE A 49 -20.99 18.53 3.90
C ILE A 49 -21.40 19.85 4.56
N PRO A 50 -22.67 20.04 4.95
CA PRO A 50 -23.10 21.28 5.60
C PRO A 50 -22.33 21.47 6.91
N GLY A 51 -21.48 22.50 6.96
CA GLY A 51 -20.75 22.94 8.15
C GLY A 51 -19.71 21.94 8.64
N GLY A 52 -18.47 22.02 8.13
CA GLY A 52 -17.30 21.28 8.62
C GLY A 52 -16.93 21.49 10.11
N ASP A 53 -17.72 22.27 10.85
CA ASP A 53 -17.61 22.53 12.29
C ASP A 53 -17.92 21.31 13.17
N TRP A 54 -18.45 20.20 12.62
CA TRP A 54 -18.62 18.98 13.42
C TRP A 54 -17.27 18.37 13.86
N LYS A 55 -16.18 18.64 13.12
CA LYS A 55 -14.83 18.21 13.50
C LYS A 55 -14.27 18.97 14.72
N THR A 56 -14.88 20.08 15.11
CA THR A 56 -14.45 20.88 16.27
C THR A 56 -15.33 20.66 17.50
N ILE A 57 -16.32 19.76 17.44
CA ILE A 57 -17.17 19.42 18.58
C ILE A 57 -16.34 18.78 19.70
N GLU A 58 -16.37 19.41 20.87
CA GLU A 58 -15.83 18.87 22.12
C GLU A 58 -16.98 18.45 23.05
N VAL A 59 -16.85 17.29 23.71
CA VAL A 59 -17.84 16.80 24.67
C VAL A 59 -17.22 16.75 26.06
N GLY A 60 -17.46 17.79 26.85
CA GLY A 60 -16.85 17.93 28.18
C GLY A 60 -15.39 18.42 28.12
N PRO A 61 -14.66 18.40 29.26
CA PRO A 61 -13.32 18.97 29.33
C PRO A 61 -12.31 18.12 28.54
N GLY A 62 -11.91 18.60 27.36
CA GLY A 62 -10.78 18.06 26.59
C GLY A 62 -11.07 16.87 25.67
N VAL A 63 -12.32 16.38 25.58
CA VAL A 63 -12.66 15.28 24.66
C VAL A 63 -13.05 15.84 23.29
N LYS A 64 -12.09 15.84 22.36
CA LYS A 64 -12.24 16.29 20.97
C LYS A 64 -12.93 15.25 20.09
N LEU A 65 -14.18 14.92 20.40
CA LEU A 65 -14.96 13.91 19.69
C LEU A 65 -15.08 14.21 18.18
N GLY A 66 -15.22 15.49 17.82
CA GLY A 66 -15.24 15.93 16.43
C GLY A 66 -13.97 15.58 15.67
N SER A 67 -12.79 15.78 16.27
CA SER A 67 -11.51 15.48 15.63
C SER A 67 -11.32 13.99 15.42
N PHE A 68 -11.76 13.18 16.38
CA PHE A 68 -11.75 11.73 16.27
C PHE A 68 -12.67 11.24 15.15
N LEU A 69 -13.95 11.63 15.15
CA LEU A 69 -14.87 11.27 14.07
C LEU A 69 -14.38 11.79 12.71
N GLY A 70 -13.76 12.98 12.68
CA GLY A 70 -13.15 13.54 11.49
C GLY A 70 -12.07 12.62 10.92
N THR A 71 -11.20 12.09 11.79
CA THR A 71 -10.14 11.15 11.40
C THR A 71 -10.71 9.83 10.88
N VAL A 72 -11.80 9.34 11.48
CA VAL A 72 -12.51 8.13 11.01
C VAL A 72 -13.08 8.34 9.61
N VAL A 73 -13.74 9.48 9.38
CA VAL A 73 -14.28 9.82 8.04
C VAL A 73 -13.15 9.95 7.02
N ASP A 74 -12.06 10.63 7.37
CA ASP A 74 -10.90 10.78 6.49
C ASP A 74 -10.30 9.42 6.12
N PHE A 75 -10.19 8.49 7.08
CA PHE A 75 -9.77 7.11 6.82
C PHE A 75 -10.69 6.37 5.85
N VAL A 76 -12.01 6.50 6.02
CA VAL A 76 -13.00 5.88 5.11
C VAL A 76 -12.89 6.47 3.70
N ILE A 77 -12.70 7.78 3.58
CA ILE A 77 -12.48 8.45 2.28
C ILE A 77 -11.19 7.95 1.63
N ILE A 78 -10.08 7.87 2.39
CA ILE A 78 -8.81 7.32 1.90
C ILE A 78 -9.00 5.89 1.38
N ALA A 79 -9.63 5.03 2.17
CA ALA A 79 -9.90 3.66 1.77
C ALA A 79 -10.75 3.58 0.48
N PHE A 80 -11.77 4.41 0.36
CA PHE A 80 -12.63 4.48 -0.83
C PHE A 80 -11.86 4.97 -2.08
N VAL A 81 -11.01 5.98 -1.93
CA VAL A 81 -10.20 6.53 -3.02
C VAL A 81 -9.15 5.52 -3.48
N ILE A 82 -8.45 4.84 -2.56
CA ILE A 82 -7.53 3.74 -2.89
C ILE A 82 -8.30 2.65 -3.65
N PHE A 83 -9.48 2.26 -3.18
CA PHE A 83 -10.31 1.27 -3.85
C PHE A 83 -10.69 1.69 -5.27
N MET A 84 -11.09 2.96 -5.48
CA MET A 84 -11.37 3.47 -6.82
C MET A 84 -10.11 3.49 -7.71
N ALA A 85 -8.95 3.87 -7.17
CA ALA A 85 -7.69 3.87 -7.91
C ALA A 85 -7.30 2.44 -8.33
N ILE A 86 -7.37 1.46 -7.42
CA ILE A 86 -7.12 0.04 -7.74
C ILE A 86 -8.12 -0.44 -8.79
N LYS A 87 -9.41 -0.12 -8.64
CA LYS A 87 -10.44 -0.49 -9.62
C LYS A 87 -10.21 0.14 -11.00
N ALA A 88 -9.73 1.39 -11.04
CA ALA A 88 -9.36 2.06 -12.29
C ALA A 88 -8.14 1.38 -12.94
N LEU A 89 -7.12 1.06 -12.15
CA LEU A 89 -5.95 0.31 -12.60
C LEU A 89 -6.32 -1.09 -13.08
N ASP A 90 -7.22 -1.81 -12.40
CA ASP A 90 -7.69 -3.14 -12.84
C ASP A 90 -8.51 -3.04 -14.14
N LYS A 91 -9.30 -1.97 -14.30
CA LYS A 91 -10.03 -1.69 -15.54
C LYS A 91 -9.08 -1.34 -16.70
N MET A 92 -7.97 -0.65 -16.43
CA MET A 92 -6.93 -0.32 -17.41
C MET A 92 -6.01 -1.50 -17.72
N LYS A 93 -5.63 -2.32 -16.73
CA LYS A 93 -4.89 -3.58 -16.87
C LYS A 93 -5.65 -4.64 -17.65
N LYS A 94 -6.97 -4.50 -17.82
CA LYS A 94 -7.75 -5.33 -18.74
C LYS A 94 -7.49 -4.99 -20.22
N ALA A 95 -6.78 -3.90 -20.52
CA ALA A 95 -6.45 -3.45 -21.87
C ALA A 95 -4.96 -3.60 -22.25
N GLU A 96 -4.09 -4.04 -21.34
CA GLU A 96 -2.74 -4.55 -21.66
C GLU A 96 -2.63 -5.99 -21.14
N PRO A 97 -2.08 -6.95 -21.91
CA PRO A 97 -1.71 -8.23 -21.34
C PRO A 97 -0.77 -7.93 -20.18
N ALA A 98 -1.14 -8.39 -18.97
CA ALA A 98 -0.28 -8.31 -17.81
C ALA A 98 1.15 -8.71 -18.22
N PRO A 99 2.21 -8.06 -17.69
CA PRO A 99 3.56 -8.58 -17.85
C PRO A 99 3.47 -10.05 -17.47
N ALA A 100 3.81 -10.94 -18.41
CA ALA A 100 3.57 -12.36 -18.29
C ALA A 100 3.96 -12.77 -16.86
N PRO A 101 3.07 -13.45 -16.10
CA PRO A 101 3.42 -13.91 -14.77
C PRO A 101 4.80 -14.52 -14.88
N ALA A 102 5.75 -14.05 -14.04
CA ALA A 102 7.13 -14.47 -14.10
C ALA A 102 7.12 -15.97 -14.35
N GLY A 103 7.60 -16.37 -15.53
CA GLY A 103 7.48 -17.76 -15.98
C GLY A 103 8.02 -18.66 -14.88
N PRO A 104 7.59 -19.95 -14.85
CA PRO A 104 7.96 -20.83 -13.76
C PRO A 104 9.44 -20.69 -13.46
N THR A 105 9.77 -20.43 -12.19
CA THR A 105 11.16 -20.23 -11.76
C THR A 105 11.99 -21.42 -12.24
N GLU A 106 13.29 -21.24 -12.45
CA GLU A 106 14.18 -22.33 -12.90
C GLU A 106 13.96 -23.60 -12.06
N ASP A 107 13.77 -23.44 -10.74
CA ASP A 107 13.41 -24.53 -9.84
C ASP A 107 12.08 -25.21 -10.18
N GLN A 108 11.05 -24.45 -10.54
CA GLN A 108 9.75 -24.99 -10.95
C GLN A 108 9.85 -25.74 -12.29
N LYS A 109 10.71 -25.29 -13.21
CA LYS A 109 10.99 -26.02 -14.46
C LYS A 109 11.72 -27.32 -14.18
N LEU A 110 12.77 -27.29 -13.36
CA LEU A 110 13.51 -28.47 -12.94
C LEU A 110 12.59 -29.48 -12.22
N LEU A 111 11.69 -29.00 -11.36
CA LEU A 111 10.72 -29.86 -10.68
C LEU A 111 9.69 -30.47 -11.65
N MET A 112 9.29 -29.75 -12.70
CA MET A 112 8.44 -30.30 -13.76
C MET A 112 9.18 -31.38 -14.57
N GLU A 113 10.44 -31.15 -14.92
CA GLU A 113 11.29 -32.13 -15.60
C GLU A 113 11.52 -33.38 -14.75
N ILE A 114 11.79 -33.21 -13.45
CA ILE A 114 11.94 -34.34 -12.50
C ILE A 114 10.63 -35.12 -12.38
N ARG A 115 9.47 -34.44 -12.27
CA ARG A 115 8.16 -35.09 -12.21
C ARG A 115 7.90 -35.94 -13.45
N ASP A 116 8.24 -35.41 -14.63
CA ASP A 116 8.00 -36.10 -15.89
C ASP A 116 9.01 -37.23 -16.13
N ALA A 117 10.24 -37.09 -15.62
CA ALA A 117 11.23 -38.17 -15.58
C ALA A 117 10.81 -39.33 -14.64
N LEU A 118 10.14 -39.04 -13.52
CA LEU A 118 9.64 -40.05 -12.57
C LEU A 118 8.34 -40.75 -13.02
N LYS A 119 7.61 -40.18 -13.98
CA LYS A 119 6.39 -40.79 -14.55
C LYS A 119 6.68 -41.80 -15.66
N LYS A 120 7.92 -41.88 -16.14
CA LYS A 120 8.42 -42.90 -17.07
C LYS A 120 8.98 -44.09 -16.32
#